data_AF-A0AAD6Z3H6-F1
#
_entry.id   AF-A0AAD6Z3H6-F1
#
_cell.length_a   1.000
_cell.length_b   1.000
_cell.length_c   1.000
_cell.angle_alpha   90.00
_cell.angle_beta   90.00
_cell.angle_gamma   90.00
#
_symmetry.space_group_name_H-M   'P 1'
#
loop_
_entity.id
_entity.type
_entity.pdbx_description
1 polymer ?
#
loop_
_entity_poly.entity_id
_entity_poly.type
_entity_poly.pdbx_seq_one_letter_code
_entity_poly.pdbx_strand_id
1 'polypeptide(L)'
;MPYSEPASLAGKPFILGAGTLGRRIALMWLTQGEIVHLFDPSAKAIADASQYISETLETVISEQVPNGKPGTLAVFQDRAEVMKNAWIVVEVVPEILSLKISLLGELDAILPDDYILASNSSSYTGSEMFERVKNKARLVNTHYYMPPTAVPLEIMPNPHTDPAVIALLLREAPRHGLRTYHTNLALTTGRKLEVGLLFNRIWAAIKRESLYVVAQGIAGAAEVDGIMKEVLGMNRGVFEMLDGVGLDVALDIENHYAQVRPGQIPPEPAALLKSMVDAGTLGIKSGKGFYDHPPHAPIAEKDHIVFLDIIKGEIRSLAIDGREGKTLVTGLTSRPDGVQIDERPGKGHIYWTNMGTNANDGFLSRANIDGSHDTTIVPPGATHTPKQLVLDTSREQLYWCDREGGKIQRCALDGSALQTLYVSASTPAQHADQRTWCVGLALDPARGLLYWTQKGNSKSSNGRIFRAHIDPPAGADPARRPDVEVLFEGLPEPIDLEFHDGYLYWTDRGDPPFGNSLNRADVSAPLTPGSTPRGPSRELVIAERFHETIGLTVDSIGRKVYVADLLGSLCVTNLDGSHKVAILRDAGNFTGITFIGQNMFRLLE
;
A
#
# COMPACT_ATOMS: atom_id res chain seq x y z
N MET A 1 32.10 28.69 13.83
CA MET A 1 33.23 28.55 12.88
C MET A 1 32.64 28.29 11.49
N PRO A 2 33.30 28.67 10.40
CA PRO A 2 32.84 28.27 9.06
C PRO A 2 32.83 26.74 8.96
N TYR A 3 31.88 26.20 8.22
CA TYR A 3 31.83 24.77 7.94
C TYR A 3 33.04 24.38 7.09
N SER A 4 33.66 23.25 7.39
CA SER A 4 34.71 22.66 6.56
C SER A 4 34.23 21.30 6.08
N GLU A 5 34.19 21.13 4.77
CA GLU A 5 33.84 19.85 4.15
C GLU A 5 34.84 18.78 4.63
N PRO A 6 34.37 17.60 5.10
CA PRO A 6 35.26 16.54 5.54
C PRO A 6 36.14 16.05 4.39
N ALA A 7 37.38 15.64 4.68
CA ALA A 7 38.35 15.19 3.69
C ALA A 7 37.88 13.96 2.88
N SER A 8 36.86 13.25 3.38
CA SER A 8 36.23 12.13 2.72
C SER A 8 34.74 12.07 3.08
N LEU A 9 33.91 11.84 2.07
CA LEU A 9 32.50 11.46 2.24
C LEU A 9 32.32 9.94 2.22
N ALA A 10 33.42 9.16 2.21
CA ALA A 10 33.39 7.72 2.37
C ALA A 10 33.06 7.39 3.83
N GLY A 11 31.77 7.43 4.16
CA GLY A 11 31.25 7.41 5.53
C GLY A 11 29.77 7.80 5.54
N LYS A 12 29.05 7.47 6.60
CA LYS A 12 27.67 6.99 6.49
C LYS A 12 26.65 8.09 6.74
N PRO A 13 25.81 8.49 5.77
CA PRO A 13 24.61 9.26 6.09
C PRO A 13 23.90 8.58 7.26
N PHE A 14 23.62 9.35 8.31
CA PHE A 14 22.97 8.83 9.50
C PHE A 14 21.53 9.32 9.57
N ILE A 15 20.58 8.40 9.45
CA ILE A 15 19.16 8.69 9.50
C ILE A 15 18.62 8.37 10.89
N LEU A 16 18.11 9.39 11.58
CA LEU A 16 17.50 9.30 12.90
C LEU A 16 15.98 9.21 12.75
N GLY A 17 15.46 7.99 12.84
CA GLY A 17 14.06 7.61 12.64
C GLY A 17 13.95 6.59 11.50
N ALA A 18 13.40 5.41 11.78
CA ALA A 18 13.17 4.34 10.81
C ALA A 18 11.70 4.22 10.39
N GLY A 19 10.88 5.21 10.74
CA GLY A 19 9.51 5.32 10.25
C GLY A 19 9.41 5.47 8.74
N THR A 20 8.19 5.65 8.24
CA THR A 20 7.86 5.61 6.81
C THR A 20 8.82 6.39 5.91
N LEU A 21 9.17 7.62 6.29
CA LEU A 21 10.04 8.48 5.49
C LEU A 21 11.52 8.23 5.76
N GLY A 22 11.91 7.92 6.99
CA GLY A 22 13.31 7.68 7.35
C GLY A 22 13.93 6.48 6.63
N ARG A 23 13.21 5.36 6.53
CA ARG A 23 13.64 4.19 5.74
C ARG A 23 13.80 4.49 4.24
N ARG A 24 12.98 5.40 3.72
CA ARG A 24 13.00 5.83 2.32
C ARG A 24 14.16 6.78 2.03
N ILE A 25 14.48 7.66 2.97
CA ILE A 25 15.69 8.49 2.89
C ILE A 25 16.93 7.58 2.95
N ALA A 26 16.99 6.63 3.88
CA ALA A 26 18.08 5.67 3.99
C ALA A 26 18.26 4.86 2.70
N LEU A 27 17.17 4.38 2.09
CA LEU A 27 17.17 3.69 0.80
C LEU A 27 17.88 4.50 -0.29
N MET A 28 17.57 5.79 -0.46
CA MET A 28 18.22 6.61 -1.49
C MET A 28 19.71 6.80 -1.20
N TRP A 29 20.08 7.06 0.06
CA TRP A 29 21.49 7.20 0.43
C TRP A 29 22.33 5.92 0.27
N LEU A 30 21.69 4.75 0.12
CA LEU A 30 22.36 3.47 -0.14
C LEU A 30 22.67 3.22 -1.61
N THR A 31 22.24 4.07 -2.55
CA THR A 31 22.29 3.73 -3.99
C THR A 31 23.66 3.93 -4.65
N GLN A 32 24.68 4.43 -3.94
CA GLN A 32 26.02 4.72 -4.49
C GLN A 32 27.15 3.92 -3.82
N GLY A 33 26.79 2.86 -3.08
CA GLY A 33 27.74 1.92 -2.47
C GLY A 33 28.23 2.34 -1.09
N GLU A 34 27.68 3.41 -0.53
CA GLU A 34 27.99 3.86 0.83
C GLU A 34 27.42 2.90 1.86
N ILE A 35 27.98 2.96 3.06
CA ILE A 35 27.30 2.38 4.21
C ILE A 35 26.36 3.46 4.76
N VAL A 36 25.12 3.15 5.11
CA VAL A 36 24.16 4.09 5.70
C VAL A 36 23.82 3.64 7.11
N HIS A 37 23.82 4.57 8.05
CA HIS A 37 23.40 4.33 9.42
C HIS A 37 21.92 4.64 9.56
N LEU A 38 21.16 3.75 10.18
CA LEU A 38 19.74 3.95 10.49
C LEU A 38 19.50 3.64 11.97
N PHE A 39 18.87 4.59 12.66
CA PHE A 39 18.54 4.45 14.07
C PHE A 39 17.04 4.62 14.31
N ASP A 40 16.50 3.79 15.19
CA ASP A 40 15.18 3.96 15.78
C ASP A 40 15.13 3.18 17.11
N PRO A 41 14.54 3.72 18.19
CA PRO A 41 14.36 2.95 19.42
C PRO A 41 13.48 1.71 19.22
N SER A 42 12.59 1.71 18.21
CA SER A 42 11.69 0.60 17.91
C SER A 42 12.39 -0.49 17.09
N ALA A 43 12.58 -1.68 17.69
CA ALA A 43 13.08 -2.87 16.99
C ALA A 43 12.20 -3.22 15.77
N LYS A 44 10.88 -3.02 15.89
CA LYS A 44 9.95 -3.24 14.78
C LYS A 44 10.21 -2.28 13.63
N ALA A 45 10.38 -0.99 13.90
CA ALA A 45 10.66 0.01 12.86
C ALA A 45 11.97 -0.30 12.12
N ILE A 46 13.00 -0.74 12.85
CA ILE A 46 14.26 -1.21 12.26
C ILE A 46 14.05 -2.43 11.36
N ALA A 47 13.30 -3.43 11.81
CA ALA A 47 13.00 -4.63 11.03
C ALA A 47 12.24 -4.29 9.75
N ASP A 48 11.15 -3.51 9.86
CA ASP A 48 10.33 -3.06 8.74
C ASP A 48 11.15 -2.22 7.73
N ALA A 49 12.05 -1.36 8.21
CA ALA A 49 12.92 -0.56 7.37
C ALA A 49 13.98 -1.41 6.64
N SER A 50 14.58 -2.37 7.34
CA SER A 50 15.58 -3.28 6.77
C SER A 50 14.97 -4.16 5.69
N GLN A 51 13.79 -4.71 5.93
CA GLN A 51 13.04 -5.49 4.95
C GLN A 51 12.74 -4.63 3.71
N TYR A 52 12.10 -3.47 3.90
CA TYR A 52 11.79 -2.54 2.80
C TYR A 52 13.02 -2.19 1.96
N ILE A 53 14.15 -1.85 2.60
CA ILE A 53 15.39 -1.53 1.90
C ILE A 53 15.91 -2.75 1.12
N SER A 54 15.92 -3.93 1.72
CA SER A 54 16.41 -5.15 1.08
C SER A 54 15.59 -5.56 -0.16
N GLU A 55 14.28 -5.30 -0.13
CA GLU A 55 13.36 -5.62 -1.23
C GLU A 55 13.39 -4.57 -2.35
N THR A 56 13.80 -3.32 -2.04
CA THR A 56 13.62 -2.18 -2.96
C THR A 56 14.93 -1.62 -3.54
N LEU A 57 16.08 -1.80 -2.86
CA LEU A 57 17.35 -1.14 -3.22
C LEU A 57 17.83 -1.47 -4.63
N GLU A 58 17.84 -2.74 -5.00
CA GLU A 58 18.30 -3.16 -6.33
C GLU A 58 17.40 -2.60 -7.44
N THR A 59 16.08 -2.64 -7.25
CA THR A 59 15.10 -2.07 -8.19
C THR A 59 15.33 -0.57 -8.37
N VAL A 60 15.46 0.19 -7.28
CA VAL A 60 15.71 1.65 -7.34
C VAL A 60 17.01 1.97 -8.05
N ILE A 61 18.08 1.22 -7.79
CA ILE A 61 19.34 1.38 -8.51
C ILE A 61 19.13 1.14 -10.02
N SER A 62 18.49 0.03 -10.38
CA SER A 62 18.32 -0.35 -11.78
C SER A 62 17.42 0.60 -12.57
N GLU A 63 16.41 1.17 -11.94
CA GLU A 63 15.37 1.96 -12.61
C GLU A 63 15.60 3.48 -12.52
N GLN A 64 16.22 3.96 -11.42
CA GLN A 64 16.19 5.39 -11.07
C GLN A 64 17.57 6.01 -10.83
N VAL A 65 18.62 5.21 -10.58
CA VAL A 65 19.96 5.71 -10.23
C VAL A 65 21.03 5.19 -11.19
N PRO A 66 21.37 5.94 -12.25
CA PRO A 66 22.39 5.52 -13.22
C PRO A 66 23.74 5.22 -12.56
N ASN A 67 24.33 4.08 -12.91
CA ASN A 67 25.61 3.57 -12.38
C ASN A 67 25.61 3.38 -10.84
N GLY A 68 24.43 3.29 -10.22
CA GLY A 68 24.32 3.04 -8.79
C GLY A 68 24.93 1.71 -8.39
N LYS A 69 25.35 1.63 -7.12
CA LYS A 69 25.91 0.43 -6.50
C LYS A 69 25.20 0.20 -5.18
N PRO A 70 24.83 -1.04 -4.84
CA PRO A 70 24.16 -1.31 -3.57
C PRO A 70 25.11 -1.03 -2.41
N GLY A 71 24.68 -0.12 -1.54
CA GLY A 71 25.31 0.19 -0.28
C GLY A 71 25.04 -0.85 0.80
N THR A 72 25.56 -0.59 2.00
CA THR A 72 25.34 -1.45 3.17
C THR A 72 24.53 -0.72 4.22
N LEU A 73 23.38 -1.27 4.62
CA LEU A 73 22.62 -0.73 5.74
C LEU A 73 23.22 -1.22 7.06
N ALA A 74 23.48 -0.30 7.99
CA ALA A 74 23.83 -0.63 9.36
C ALA A 74 22.79 -0.02 10.30
N VAL A 75 22.19 -0.85 11.16
CA VAL A 75 21.03 -0.51 11.98
C VAL A 75 21.37 -0.46 13.46
N PHE A 76 20.71 0.43 14.19
CA PHE A 76 21.03 0.68 15.60
C PHE A 76 19.80 1.04 16.43
N GLN A 77 19.82 0.62 17.70
CA GLN A 77 18.80 0.97 18.69
C GLN A 77 19.37 1.77 19.87
N ASP A 78 20.70 1.86 19.98
CA ASP A 78 21.40 2.77 20.88
C ASP A 78 22.25 3.73 20.05
N ARG A 79 22.13 5.03 20.34
CA ARG A 79 22.80 6.12 19.62
C ARG A 79 24.26 6.31 20.05
N ALA A 80 24.67 5.85 21.23
CA ALA A 80 25.90 6.30 21.90
C ALA A 80 27.22 5.93 21.19
N GLU A 81 27.27 4.87 20.38
CA GLU A 81 28.50 4.42 19.70
C GLU A 81 28.52 4.67 18.17
N VAL A 82 27.36 4.98 17.60
CA VAL A 82 27.07 4.87 16.16
C VAL A 82 27.47 6.10 15.37
N MET A 83 27.49 7.25 16.04
CA MET A 83 27.72 8.56 15.42
C MET A 83 29.19 8.80 15.01
N LYS A 84 30.07 7.83 15.19
CA LYS A 84 31.46 7.89 14.73
C LYS A 84 31.48 7.56 13.23
N ASN A 85 31.85 8.53 12.40
CA ASN A 85 32.05 8.45 10.94
C ASN A 85 30.84 8.74 10.03
N ALA A 86 29.93 9.62 10.45
CA ALA A 86 28.95 10.23 9.54
C ALA A 86 29.52 11.52 8.92
N TRP A 87 28.98 12.00 7.80
CA TRP A 87 29.22 13.38 7.33
C TRP A 87 27.94 14.22 7.38
N ILE A 88 26.79 13.54 7.48
CA ILE A 88 25.47 14.13 7.68
C ILE A 88 24.65 13.28 8.64
N VAL A 89 23.90 13.94 9.51
CA VAL A 89 22.84 13.34 10.32
C VAL A 89 21.52 13.99 9.91
N VAL A 90 20.54 13.18 9.48
CA VAL A 90 19.20 13.63 9.09
C VAL A 90 18.19 13.19 10.14
N GLU A 91 17.60 14.17 10.80
CA GLU A 91 16.53 13.98 11.78
C GLU A 91 15.18 13.80 11.08
N VAL A 92 14.51 12.68 11.39
CA VAL A 92 13.21 12.25 10.84
C VAL A 92 12.32 11.69 11.97
N VAL A 93 12.30 12.37 13.12
CA VAL A 93 11.51 12.02 14.31
C VAL A 93 10.14 12.72 14.31
N PRO A 94 9.19 12.33 15.20
CA PRO A 94 7.86 12.93 15.26
C PRO A 94 7.86 14.47 15.30
N GLU A 95 6.83 15.08 14.71
CA GLU A 95 6.71 16.53 14.48
C GLU A 95 6.34 17.32 15.76
N ILE A 96 7.14 17.14 16.82
CA ILE A 96 6.98 17.79 18.13
C ILE A 96 8.17 18.73 18.34
N LEU A 97 7.91 20.05 18.39
CA LEU A 97 8.96 21.07 18.44
C LEU A 97 9.95 20.87 19.61
N SER A 98 9.44 20.62 20.82
CA SER A 98 10.28 20.43 22.02
C SER A 98 11.21 19.21 21.91
N LEU A 99 10.73 18.12 21.30
CA LEU A 99 11.53 16.94 21.03
C LEU A 99 12.68 17.26 20.06
N LYS A 100 12.37 17.97 18.96
CA LYS A 100 13.38 18.36 17.95
C LYS A 100 14.42 19.30 18.54
N ILE A 101 14.01 20.32 19.29
CA ILE A 101 14.92 21.24 19.99
C ILE A 101 15.87 20.49 20.92
N SER A 102 15.35 19.56 21.72
CA SER A 102 16.19 18.76 22.63
C SER A 102 17.17 17.89 21.86
N LEU A 103 16.67 17.12 20.88
CA LEU A 103 17.46 16.18 20.10
C LEU A 103 18.59 16.88 19.33
N LEU A 104 18.30 17.99 18.66
CA LEU A 104 19.30 18.71 17.86
C LEU A 104 20.37 19.35 18.75
N GLY A 105 20.00 19.85 19.93
CA GLY A 105 20.98 20.32 20.91
C GLY A 105 21.86 19.20 21.47
N GLU A 106 21.28 18.02 21.73
CA GLU A 106 22.04 16.83 22.14
C GLU A 106 23.03 16.39 21.06
N LEU A 107 22.60 16.37 19.80
CA LEU A 107 23.44 16.00 18.66
C LEU A 107 24.58 16.99 18.43
N ASP A 108 24.32 18.30 18.50
CA ASP A 108 25.37 19.33 18.39
C ASP A 108 26.43 19.19 19.48
N ALA A 109 26.04 18.79 20.69
CA ALA A 109 26.97 18.64 21.81
C ALA A 109 27.93 17.45 21.66
N ILE A 110 27.58 16.43 20.87
CA ILE A 110 28.32 15.16 20.78
C ILE A 110 28.93 14.90 19.40
N LEU A 111 28.42 15.55 18.34
CA LEU A 111 28.89 15.34 16.98
C LEU A 111 30.03 16.29 16.62
N PRO A 112 31.05 15.82 15.88
CA PRO A 112 32.10 16.68 15.32
C PRO A 112 31.56 17.88 14.52
N ASP A 113 32.28 19.00 14.57
CA ASP A 113 31.87 20.29 13.95
C ASP A 113 31.77 20.25 12.42
N ASP A 114 32.38 19.26 11.77
CA ASP A 114 32.37 19.03 10.33
C ASP A 114 31.18 18.17 9.85
N TYR A 115 30.29 17.75 10.75
CA TYR A 115 29.10 16.96 10.38
C TYR A 115 27.91 17.87 10.09
N ILE A 116 27.25 17.69 8.96
CA ILE A 116 25.98 18.37 8.70
C ILE A 116 24.91 17.85 9.65
N LEU A 117 24.15 18.77 10.25
CA LEU A 117 22.95 18.46 11.01
C LEU A 117 21.74 18.92 10.20
N ALA A 118 20.96 17.95 9.74
CA ALA A 118 19.82 18.19 8.89
C ALA A 118 18.51 17.77 9.56
N SER A 119 17.42 18.50 9.32
CA SER A 119 16.07 18.12 9.76
C SER A 119 15.11 18.06 8.59
N ASN A 120 14.30 17.00 8.54
CA ASN A 120 13.24 16.83 7.55
C ASN A 120 11.92 17.57 7.92
N SER A 121 11.91 18.33 9.02
CA SER A 121 10.75 19.10 9.47
C SER A 121 10.13 19.93 8.33
N SER A 122 8.82 19.77 8.18
CA SER A 122 8.01 20.47 7.17
C SER A 122 7.25 21.65 7.75
N SER A 123 7.06 21.64 9.08
CA SER A 123 6.23 22.58 9.82
C SER A 123 7.05 23.63 10.56
N TYR A 124 8.19 23.24 11.12
CA TYR A 124 9.07 24.13 11.89
C TYR A 124 10.31 24.53 11.11
N THR A 125 10.67 25.79 11.24
CA THR A 125 11.85 26.37 10.60
C THR A 125 13.12 26.04 11.37
N GLY A 126 14.27 26.26 10.72
CA GLY A 126 15.56 26.13 11.38
C GLY A 126 15.67 27.02 12.62
N SER A 127 15.26 28.29 12.56
CA SER A 127 15.37 29.17 13.74
C SER A 127 14.48 28.73 14.91
N GLU A 128 13.36 28.05 14.66
CA GLU A 128 12.50 27.50 15.73
C GLU A 128 13.12 26.26 16.38
N MET A 129 13.73 25.37 15.60
CA MET A 129 14.24 24.09 16.11
C MET A 129 15.66 24.17 16.68
N PHE A 130 16.46 25.14 16.25
CA PHE A 130 17.90 25.15 16.50
C PHE A 130 18.31 26.00 17.71
N GLU A 131 17.36 26.32 18.61
CA GLU A 131 17.60 27.17 19.79
C GLU A 131 18.76 26.66 20.64
N ARG A 132 18.82 25.34 20.89
CA ARG A 132 19.84 24.69 21.73
C ARG A 132 21.13 24.34 20.99
N VAL A 133 21.23 24.63 19.70
CA VAL A 133 22.40 24.30 18.87
C VAL A 133 23.43 25.44 18.92
N LYS A 134 24.67 25.12 19.29
CA LYS A 134 25.79 26.07 19.39
C LYS A 134 26.39 26.34 18.01
N ASN A 135 26.66 25.31 17.21
CA ASN A 135 27.26 25.48 15.90
C ASN A 135 26.19 25.52 14.79
N LYS A 136 25.61 26.71 14.58
CA LYS A 136 24.52 26.90 13.59
C LYS A 136 24.97 26.88 12.13
N ALA A 137 26.29 26.94 11.87
CA ALA A 137 26.85 26.98 10.52
C ALA A 137 26.69 25.66 9.74
N ARG A 138 26.62 24.54 10.46
CA ARG A 138 26.46 23.17 9.93
C ARG A 138 25.00 22.71 9.84
N LEU A 139 24.03 23.58 10.17
CA LEU A 139 22.62 23.24 10.22
C LEU A 139 21.88 23.56 8.93
N VAL A 140 20.94 22.70 8.54
CA VAL A 140 20.11 22.89 7.34
C VAL A 140 18.79 22.12 7.45
N ASN A 141 17.71 22.60 6.84
CA ASN A 141 16.50 21.80 6.68
C ASN A 141 16.58 21.05 5.34
N THR A 142 16.28 19.76 5.33
CA THR A 142 16.28 18.89 4.14
C THR A 142 14.95 18.16 4.04
N HIS A 143 14.00 18.71 3.28
CA HIS A 143 12.66 18.13 3.21
C HIS A 143 12.50 17.21 2.00
N TYR A 144 12.18 15.94 2.29
CA TYR A 144 12.02 14.87 1.31
C TYR A 144 10.54 14.56 1.06
N TYR A 145 10.18 14.34 -0.21
CA TYR A 145 8.79 14.10 -0.62
C TYR A 145 8.48 12.61 -0.89
N MET A 146 8.81 11.71 0.04
CA MET A 146 8.54 10.25 -0.09
C MET A 146 9.26 9.55 -1.27
N PRO A 147 10.60 9.54 -1.30
CA PRO A 147 11.34 8.76 -2.29
C PRO A 147 11.15 7.23 -2.10
N PRO A 148 11.41 6.38 -3.11
CA PRO A 148 11.78 6.71 -4.48
C PRO A 148 10.58 7.21 -5.32
N THR A 149 9.34 7.13 -4.82
CA THR A 149 8.13 7.50 -5.58
C THR A 149 8.08 8.98 -5.93
N ALA A 150 8.44 9.86 -4.98
CA ALA A 150 8.66 11.27 -5.24
C ALA A 150 10.03 11.69 -4.69
N VAL A 151 10.93 11.95 -5.64
CA VAL A 151 12.35 12.24 -5.39
C VAL A 151 12.74 13.73 -5.18
N PRO A 152 11.85 14.75 -5.18
CA PRO A 152 12.26 16.09 -4.77
C PRO A 152 12.85 16.11 -3.36
N LEU A 153 13.95 16.85 -3.22
CA LEU A 153 14.60 17.21 -1.97
C LEU A 153 14.74 18.74 -1.92
N GLU A 154 14.08 19.37 -0.96
CA GLU A 154 14.25 20.79 -0.69
C GLU A 154 15.32 21.04 0.38
N ILE A 155 16.34 21.82 0.02
CA ILE A 155 17.45 22.23 0.88
C ILE A 155 17.23 23.68 1.31
N MET A 156 16.99 23.88 2.58
CA MET A 156 16.68 25.19 3.14
C MET A 156 17.70 25.60 4.18
N PRO A 157 18.65 26.48 3.83
CA PRO A 157 19.54 27.08 4.81
C PRO A 157 18.79 28.02 5.77
N ASN A 158 19.33 28.14 6.98
CA ASN A 158 19.01 29.20 7.92
C ASN A 158 20.03 30.36 7.79
N PRO A 159 19.81 31.54 8.41
CA PRO A 159 20.69 32.70 8.28
C PRO A 159 22.16 32.46 8.65
N HIS A 160 22.46 31.40 9.39
CA HIS A 160 23.81 31.04 9.81
C HIS A 160 24.41 29.89 8.99
N THR A 161 23.62 29.16 8.19
CA THR A 161 24.10 28.01 7.41
C THR A 161 25.24 28.43 6.51
N ASP A 162 26.35 27.71 6.59
CA ASP A 162 27.51 27.94 5.73
C ASP A 162 27.16 27.54 4.29
N PRO A 163 27.44 28.39 3.27
CA PRO A 163 27.21 28.06 1.88
C PRO A 163 27.84 26.74 1.41
N ALA A 164 28.95 26.31 2.03
CA ALA A 164 29.59 25.04 1.72
C ALA A 164 28.68 23.82 2.03
N VAL A 165 27.81 23.90 3.03
CA VAL A 165 26.81 22.85 3.33
C VAL A 165 25.83 22.69 2.16
N ILE A 166 25.34 23.80 1.63
CA ILE A 166 24.40 23.81 0.50
C ILE A 166 25.10 23.26 -0.75
N ALA A 167 26.31 23.74 -1.03
CA ALA A 167 27.10 23.29 -2.18
C ALA A 167 27.35 21.78 -2.16
N LEU A 168 27.68 21.23 -0.98
CA LEU A 168 27.86 19.80 -0.77
C LEU A 168 26.57 19.03 -1.05
N LEU A 169 25.43 19.43 -0.48
CA LEU A 169 24.16 18.74 -0.69
C LEU A 169 23.66 18.80 -2.14
N LEU A 170 23.85 19.93 -2.82
CA LEU A 170 23.52 20.09 -4.24
C LEU A 170 24.36 19.19 -5.15
N ARG A 171 25.59 18.87 -4.72
CA ARG A 171 26.51 17.97 -5.43
C ARG A 171 26.22 16.50 -5.16
N GLU A 172 25.97 16.13 -3.91
CA GLU A 172 25.87 14.73 -3.51
C GLU A 172 24.48 14.13 -3.71
N ALA A 173 23.40 14.78 -3.26
CA ALA A 173 22.07 14.20 -3.29
C ALA A 173 21.61 13.75 -4.70
N PRO A 174 21.91 14.46 -5.82
CA PRO A 174 21.58 13.98 -7.16
C PRO A 174 22.23 12.66 -7.56
N ARG A 175 23.40 12.32 -7.01
CA ARG A 175 24.04 11.01 -7.24
C ARG A 175 23.19 9.87 -6.69
N HIS A 176 22.34 10.16 -5.72
CA HIS A 176 21.43 9.23 -5.07
C HIS A 176 20.01 9.24 -5.69
N GLY A 177 19.83 9.77 -6.89
CA GLY A 177 18.53 9.82 -7.56
C GLY A 177 17.57 10.90 -7.04
N LEU A 178 18.01 11.74 -6.10
CA LEU A 178 17.21 12.86 -5.58
C LEU A 178 17.27 14.07 -6.51
N ARG A 179 16.17 14.81 -6.60
CA ARG A 179 16.11 16.08 -7.35
C ARG A 179 16.15 17.25 -6.38
N THR A 180 17.28 17.96 -6.35
CA THR A 180 17.51 19.02 -5.36
C THR A 180 16.93 20.36 -5.81
N TYR A 181 16.31 21.04 -4.86
CA TYR A 181 15.83 22.41 -4.98
C TYR A 181 16.28 23.15 -3.72
N HIS A 182 16.73 24.41 -3.82
CA HIS A 182 17.22 25.12 -2.64
C HIS A 182 16.77 26.58 -2.59
N THR A 183 16.62 27.11 -1.38
CA THR A 183 16.40 28.55 -1.20
C THR A 183 17.73 29.30 -1.20
N ASN A 184 17.76 30.48 -1.81
CA ASN A 184 18.98 31.29 -1.90
C ASN A 184 19.21 32.07 -0.61
N LEU A 185 20.28 31.72 0.12
CA LEU A 185 20.69 32.35 1.37
C LEU A 185 20.92 33.87 1.24
N ALA A 186 21.44 34.34 0.11
CA ALA A 186 21.71 35.77 -0.14
C ALA A 186 20.43 36.60 -0.32
N LEU A 187 19.29 35.96 -0.57
CA LEU A 187 17.98 36.61 -0.68
C LEU A 187 17.16 36.56 0.63
N THR A 188 17.62 35.78 1.61
CA THR A 188 16.93 35.53 2.89
C THR A 188 17.60 36.19 4.10
N THR A 189 18.87 36.61 3.99
CA THR A 189 19.55 37.38 5.05
C THR A 189 18.87 38.73 5.30
N GLY A 190 18.50 38.99 6.56
CA GLY A 190 17.85 40.24 6.99
C GLY A 190 16.34 40.34 6.71
N ARG A 191 15.72 39.34 6.07
CA ARG A 191 14.27 39.26 5.89
C ARG A 191 13.73 38.13 6.80
N LYS A 192 12.59 38.33 7.47
CA LYS A 192 11.84 37.28 8.20
C LYS A 192 11.25 36.25 7.20
N LEU A 193 12.10 35.62 6.39
CA LEU A 193 11.72 34.74 5.28
C LEU A 193 11.81 33.25 5.61
N GLU A 194 12.01 32.90 6.87
CA GLU A 194 11.79 31.53 7.34
C GLU A 194 10.29 31.25 7.44
N VAL A 195 9.58 31.25 6.32
CA VAL A 195 8.18 30.86 6.29
C VAL A 195 8.01 29.86 5.15
N GLY A 196 8.31 28.60 5.48
CA GLY A 196 8.03 27.40 4.69
C GLY A 196 9.00 27.09 3.53
N LEU A 197 9.06 25.80 3.21
CA LEU A 197 9.62 25.20 1.99
C LEU A 197 9.18 25.95 0.73
N LEU A 198 9.96 25.94 -0.35
CA LEU A 198 9.60 26.54 -1.66
C LEU A 198 8.21 26.08 -2.09
N PHE A 199 7.94 24.78 -2.07
CA PHE A 199 6.63 24.26 -2.41
C PHE A 199 5.56 24.76 -1.44
N ASN A 200 5.74 24.58 -0.12
CA ASN A 200 4.76 25.00 0.89
C ASN A 200 4.47 26.52 0.82
N ARG A 201 5.46 27.33 0.45
CA ARG A 201 5.33 28.78 0.28
C ARG A 201 4.50 29.13 -0.96
N ILE A 202 4.77 28.48 -2.09
CA ILE A 202 4.01 28.68 -3.34
C ILE A 202 2.59 28.14 -3.14
N TRP A 203 2.46 26.97 -2.55
CA TRP A 203 1.20 26.35 -2.18
C TRP A 203 0.36 27.26 -1.29
N ALA A 204 0.95 27.87 -0.26
CA ALA A 204 0.27 28.84 0.59
C ALA A 204 -0.26 30.05 -0.20
N ALA A 205 0.42 30.49 -1.27
CA ALA A 205 -0.08 31.55 -2.14
C ALA A 205 -1.23 31.07 -3.05
N ILE A 206 -1.08 29.90 -3.68
CA ILE A 206 -2.12 29.28 -4.52
C ILE A 206 -3.39 29.07 -3.71
N LYS A 207 -3.25 28.43 -2.55
CA LYS A 207 -4.34 28.14 -1.61
C LYS A 207 -5.03 29.42 -1.16
N ARG A 208 -4.27 30.43 -0.73
CA ARG A 208 -4.82 31.72 -0.29
C ARG A 208 -5.57 32.44 -1.40
N GLU A 209 -5.02 32.50 -2.61
CA GLU A 209 -5.67 33.17 -3.73
C GLU A 209 -6.95 32.43 -4.16
N SER A 210 -6.91 31.10 -4.17
CA SER A 210 -8.09 30.28 -4.44
C SER A 210 -9.21 30.58 -3.43
N LEU A 211 -8.87 30.56 -2.13
CA LEU A 211 -9.79 30.94 -1.05
C LEU A 211 -10.32 32.36 -1.22
N TYR A 212 -9.48 33.30 -1.67
CA TYR A 212 -9.84 34.69 -1.87
C TYR A 212 -10.87 34.86 -3.00
N VAL A 213 -10.66 34.18 -4.13
CA VAL A 213 -11.62 34.15 -5.26
C VAL A 213 -13.00 33.68 -4.81
N VAL A 214 -13.04 32.60 -4.01
CA VAL A 214 -14.30 32.08 -3.44
C VAL A 214 -14.89 33.04 -2.40
N ALA A 215 -14.06 33.63 -1.53
CA ALA A 215 -14.51 34.57 -0.50
C ALA A 215 -15.13 35.86 -1.10
N GLN A 216 -14.66 36.29 -2.27
CA GLN A 216 -15.21 37.44 -3.00
C GLN A 216 -16.45 37.10 -3.85
N GLY A 217 -16.85 35.83 -3.92
CA GLY A 217 -17.97 35.38 -4.75
C GLY A 217 -17.70 35.47 -6.25
N ILE A 218 -16.43 35.52 -6.68
CA ILE A 218 -16.05 35.57 -8.09
C ILE A 218 -16.35 34.22 -8.76
N ALA A 219 -16.10 33.11 -8.06
CA ALA A 219 -16.36 31.74 -8.51
C ALA A 219 -16.60 30.82 -7.31
N GLY A 220 -17.19 29.64 -7.55
CA GLY A 220 -17.31 28.58 -6.56
C GLY A 220 -16.02 27.73 -6.47
N ALA A 221 -15.95 26.90 -5.42
CA ALA A 221 -14.82 25.99 -5.22
C ALA A 221 -14.63 25.01 -6.41
N ALA A 222 -15.72 24.52 -6.99
CA ALA A 222 -15.71 23.59 -8.11
C ALA A 222 -15.10 24.20 -9.38
N GLU A 223 -15.44 25.45 -9.71
CA GLU A 223 -14.88 26.15 -10.87
C GLU A 223 -13.39 26.40 -10.71
N VAL A 224 -12.96 26.81 -9.50
CA VAL A 224 -11.53 27.01 -9.21
C VAL A 224 -10.77 25.70 -9.28
N ASP A 225 -11.29 24.60 -8.72
CA ASP A 225 -10.63 23.31 -8.82
C ASP A 225 -10.58 22.80 -10.26
N GLY A 226 -11.66 22.97 -11.02
CA GLY A 226 -11.72 22.61 -12.44
C GLY A 226 -10.64 23.30 -13.25
N ILE A 227 -10.54 24.64 -13.16
CA ILE A 227 -9.53 25.39 -13.93
C ILE A 227 -8.11 25.07 -13.47
N MET A 228 -7.88 24.82 -12.17
CA MET A 228 -6.56 24.45 -11.66
C MET A 228 -6.13 23.06 -12.15
N LYS A 229 -7.06 22.10 -12.25
CA LYS A 229 -6.80 20.78 -12.82
C LYS A 229 -6.52 20.85 -14.32
N GLU A 230 -7.36 21.56 -15.08
CA GLU A 230 -7.25 21.63 -16.54
C GLU A 230 -6.04 22.45 -17.01
N VAL A 231 -5.78 23.60 -16.38
CA VAL A 231 -4.73 24.54 -16.83
C VAL A 231 -3.37 24.21 -16.23
N LEU A 232 -3.30 23.86 -14.94
CA LEU A 232 -2.02 23.57 -14.26
C LEU A 232 -1.69 22.07 -14.21
N GLY A 233 -2.58 21.20 -14.68
CA GLY A 233 -2.39 19.75 -14.68
C GLY A 233 -2.37 19.15 -13.28
N MET A 234 -3.07 19.77 -12.32
CA MET A 234 -3.10 19.28 -10.94
C MET A 234 -3.92 17.98 -10.85
N ASN A 235 -3.37 16.96 -10.19
CA ASN A 235 -4.06 15.68 -9.99
C ASN A 235 -5.24 15.78 -9.00
N ARG A 236 -5.24 16.77 -8.12
CA ARG A 236 -6.34 17.11 -7.19
C ARG A 236 -6.52 18.62 -7.16
N GLY A 237 -7.74 19.06 -6.96
CA GLY A 237 -8.10 20.46 -6.83
C GLY A 237 -7.59 21.08 -5.53
N VAL A 238 -7.55 22.40 -5.47
CA VAL A 238 -7.13 23.15 -4.28
C VAL A 238 -8.10 22.91 -3.12
N PHE A 239 -9.40 23.00 -3.39
CA PHE A 239 -10.45 22.83 -2.39
C PHE A 239 -10.64 21.36 -2.01
N GLU A 240 -10.42 20.42 -2.94
CA GLU A 240 -10.34 18.99 -2.62
C GLU A 240 -9.21 18.68 -1.63
N MET A 241 -8.03 19.31 -1.82
CA MET A 241 -6.92 19.17 -0.88
C MET A 241 -7.21 19.83 0.47
N LEU A 242 -7.86 21.00 0.48
CA LEU A 242 -8.27 21.70 1.71
C LEU A 242 -9.24 20.86 2.55
N ASP A 243 -10.26 20.28 1.91
CA ASP A 243 -11.23 19.43 2.60
C ASP A 243 -10.59 18.13 3.14
N GLY A 244 -9.57 17.61 2.45
CA GLY A 244 -8.79 16.45 2.90
C GLY A 244 -7.87 16.73 4.09
N VAL A 245 -7.29 17.93 4.15
CA VAL A 245 -6.49 18.39 5.30
C VAL A 245 -7.37 18.70 6.52
N GLY A 246 -8.55 19.25 6.27
CA GLY A 246 -9.47 19.74 7.29
C GLY A 246 -9.44 21.27 7.39
N LEU A 247 -10.63 21.88 7.44
CA LEU A 247 -10.77 23.34 7.32
C LEU A 247 -10.36 24.11 8.57
N ASP A 248 -10.45 23.48 9.74
CA ASP A 248 -9.88 23.98 10.99
C ASP A 248 -8.35 24.03 10.95
N VAL A 249 -7.70 22.97 10.45
CA VAL A 249 -6.24 22.95 10.26
C VAL A 249 -5.83 24.00 9.23
N ALA A 250 -6.58 24.13 8.14
CA ALA A 250 -6.34 25.18 7.15
C ALA A 250 -6.52 26.59 7.74
N LEU A 251 -7.53 26.80 8.60
CA LEU A 251 -7.77 28.05 9.31
C LEU A 251 -6.63 28.39 10.26
N ASP A 252 -6.15 27.42 11.05
CA ASP A 252 -5.02 27.61 11.96
C ASP A 252 -3.77 28.03 11.20
N ILE A 253 -3.51 27.42 10.05
CA ILE A 253 -2.40 27.79 9.15
C ILE A 253 -2.56 29.22 8.62
N GLU A 254 -3.75 29.62 8.15
CA GLU A 254 -3.98 30.98 7.65
C GLU A 254 -3.90 32.04 8.75
N ASN A 255 -4.42 31.74 9.95
CA ASN A 255 -4.30 32.62 11.12
C ASN A 255 -2.84 32.80 11.51
N HIS A 256 -2.07 31.72 11.53
CA HIS A 256 -0.63 31.79 11.75
C HIS A 256 0.04 32.68 10.70
N TYR A 257 -0.25 32.49 9.41
CA TYR A 257 0.29 33.34 8.33
C TYR A 257 -0.07 34.82 8.50
N ALA A 258 -1.29 35.15 8.90
CA ALA A 258 -1.72 36.52 9.16
C ALA A 258 -0.98 37.15 10.35
N GLN A 259 -0.75 36.39 11.43
CA GLN A 259 0.02 36.83 12.60
C GLN A 259 1.48 37.11 12.24
N VAL A 260 2.11 36.25 11.44
CA VAL A 260 3.52 36.43 11.06
C VAL A 260 3.71 37.44 9.92
N ARG A 261 2.64 37.81 9.20
CA ARG A 261 2.65 38.79 8.10
C ARG A 261 1.51 39.83 8.24
N PRO A 262 1.52 40.65 9.31
CA PRO A 262 0.44 41.58 9.58
C PRO A 262 0.29 42.60 8.44
N GLY A 263 -0.95 42.80 7.98
CA GLY A 263 -1.29 43.73 6.90
C GLY A 263 -0.98 43.24 5.47
N GLN A 264 -0.44 42.03 5.29
CA GLN A 264 -0.12 41.47 3.97
C GLN A 264 -1.06 40.34 3.52
N ILE A 265 -1.74 39.71 4.47
CA ILE A 265 -2.70 38.64 4.21
C ILE A 265 -4.10 39.25 4.30
N PRO A 266 -4.88 39.24 3.21
CA PRO A 266 -6.26 39.69 3.26
C PRO A 266 -7.04 38.89 4.32
N PRO A 267 -7.95 39.51 5.09
CA PRO A 267 -8.71 38.80 6.12
C PRO A 267 -9.74 37.82 5.56
N GLU A 268 -10.17 37.98 4.31
CA GLU A 268 -11.29 37.26 3.69
C GLU A 268 -11.10 35.73 3.63
N PRO A 269 -9.93 35.17 3.27
CA PRO A 269 -9.70 33.72 3.27
C PRO A 269 -9.86 33.09 4.66
N ALA A 270 -9.30 33.75 5.69
CA ALA A 270 -9.42 33.29 7.07
C ALA A 270 -10.86 33.47 7.58
N ALA A 271 -11.54 34.56 7.20
CA ALA A 271 -12.94 34.78 7.56
C ALA A 271 -13.88 33.75 6.91
N LEU A 272 -13.61 33.35 5.66
CA LEU A 272 -14.35 32.28 4.97
C LEU A 272 -14.13 30.93 5.67
N LEU A 273 -12.89 30.54 5.92
CA LEU A 273 -12.60 29.31 6.65
C LEU A 273 -13.19 29.36 8.06
N LYS A 274 -13.13 30.50 8.75
CA LYS A 274 -13.72 30.68 10.08
C LYS A 274 -15.24 30.54 10.05
N SER A 275 -15.94 31.15 9.10
CA SER A 275 -17.40 31.02 9.01
C SER A 275 -17.83 29.58 8.75
N MET A 276 -17.06 28.85 7.95
CA MET A 276 -17.22 27.42 7.70
C MET A 276 -16.96 26.58 8.97
N VAL A 277 -15.85 26.83 9.66
CA VAL A 277 -15.50 26.13 10.91
C VAL A 277 -16.52 26.42 12.02
N ASP A 278 -16.95 27.68 12.18
CA ASP A 278 -17.99 28.08 13.14
C ASP A 278 -19.34 27.42 12.83
N ALA A 279 -19.61 27.14 11.54
CA ALA A 279 -20.78 26.39 11.08
C ALA A 279 -20.62 24.86 11.17
N GLY A 280 -19.49 24.37 11.69
CA GLY A 280 -19.21 22.93 11.83
C GLY A 280 -18.78 22.23 10.54
N THR A 281 -18.49 22.98 9.47
CA THR A 281 -17.98 22.41 8.21
C THR A 281 -16.45 22.40 8.24
N LEU A 282 -15.86 21.25 8.56
CA LEU A 282 -14.43 21.01 8.76
C LEU A 282 -13.78 20.22 7.62
N GLY A 283 -14.46 20.04 6.48
CA GLY A 283 -13.99 19.17 5.39
C GLY A 283 -14.44 17.72 5.57
N ILE A 284 -13.67 16.76 5.04
CA ILE A 284 -14.02 15.33 5.00
C ILE A 284 -14.42 14.82 6.39
N LYS A 285 -13.67 15.19 7.43
CA LYS A 285 -13.89 14.70 8.80
C LYS A 285 -15.20 15.12 9.46
N SER A 286 -15.89 16.11 8.92
CA SER A 286 -17.20 16.59 9.41
C SER A 286 -18.35 16.27 8.46
N GLY A 287 -18.04 15.62 7.34
CA GLY A 287 -19.00 15.36 6.28
C GLY A 287 -19.46 16.60 5.51
N LYS A 288 -18.78 17.75 5.65
CA LYS A 288 -19.02 18.94 4.84
C LYS A 288 -17.84 19.91 4.91
N GLY A 289 -17.44 20.45 3.76
CA GLY A 289 -16.41 21.47 3.61
C GLY A 289 -16.76 22.40 2.46
N PHE A 290 -15.80 22.68 1.58
CA PHE A 290 -16.08 23.38 0.32
C PHE A 290 -16.98 22.57 -0.61
N TYR A 291 -16.87 21.25 -0.50
CA TYR A 291 -17.81 20.31 -1.07
C TYR A 291 -18.72 19.74 0.03
N ASP A 292 -19.95 19.39 -0.34
CA ASP A 292 -20.74 18.50 0.49
C ASP A 292 -20.00 17.15 0.52
N HIS A 293 -19.53 16.77 1.71
CA HIS A 293 -19.00 15.43 1.96
C HIS A 293 -20.06 14.66 2.72
N PRO A 294 -21.34 14.70 2.27
CA PRO A 294 -22.57 14.57 3.06
C PRO A 294 -22.35 13.77 4.32
N PRO A 295 -22.89 14.21 5.51
CA PRO A 295 -22.67 13.52 6.77
C PRO A 295 -22.78 12.05 6.47
N HIS A 296 -21.92 11.25 7.08
CA HIS A 296 -22.27 9.85 7.16
C HIS A 296 -23.70 9.80 7.77
N ALA A 297 -24.74 9.81 6.93
CA ALA A 297 -25.75 8.78 6.94
C ALA A 297 -24.96 7.53 7.31
N PRO A 298 -25.41 6.68 8.26
CA PRO A 298 -24.74 5.41 8.54
C PRO A 298 -24.20 4.92 7.21
N ILE A 299 -22.86 4.91 7.14
CA ILE A 299 -22.07 5.26 5.94
C ILE A 299 -22.88 4.83 4.72
N ALA A 300 -23.15 5.68 3.73
CA ALA A 300 -23.51 5.12 2.43
C ALA A 300 -22.26 4.35 1.99
N GLU A 301 -22.17 3.10 2.45
CA GLU A 301 -21.08 2.17 2.32
C GLU A 301 -21.03 1.91 0.86
N LYS A 302 -20.21 2.72 0.19
CA LYS A 302 -19.75 2.36 -1.12
C LYS A 302 -19.02 1.05 -0.95
N ASP A 303 -19.13 0.23 -1.97
CA ASP A 303 -18.60 -1.12 -1.91
C ASP A 303 -17.13 -1.09 -1.48
N HIS A 304 -16.72 -2.12 -0.78
CA HIS A 304 -15.39 -2.21 -0.21
C HIS A 304 -14.66 -3.40 -0.83
N ILE A 305 -13.34 -3.29 -0.86
CA ILE A 305 -12.47 -4.44 -1.05
C ILE A 305 -11.94 -4.82 0.31
N VAL A 306 -12.18 -6.06 0.73
CA VAL A 306 -11.49 -6.67 1.86
C VAL A 306 -10.32 -7.46 1.35
N PHE A 307 -9.18 -7.31 2.01
CA PHE A 307 -7.95 -7.96 1.63
C PHE A 307 -7.12 -8.31 2.86
N LEU A 308 -6.28 -9.32 2.69
CA LEU A 308 -5.31 -9.76 3.69
C LEU A 308 -3.99 -9.02 3.53
N ASP A 309 -3.59 -8.24 4.54
CA ASP A 309 -2.26 -7.62 4.64
C ASP A 309 -1.36 -8.54 5.48
N ILE A 310 -0.59 -9.38 4.80
CA ILE A 310 0.19 -10.44 5.47
C ILE A 310 1.42 -9.91 6.22
N ILE A 311 1.88 -8.70 5.90
CA ILE A 311 3.01 -8.06 6.61
C ILE A 311 2.51 -7.48 7.94
N LYS A 312 1.34 -6.84 7.93
CA LYS A 312 0.71 -6.35 9.16
C LYS A 312 0.05 -7.44 9.98
N GLY A 313 -0.29 -8.57 9.35
CA GLY A 313 -1.07 -9.63 9.99
C GLY A 313 -2.50 -9.17 10.23
N GLU A 314 -3.13 -8.58 9.23
CA GLU A 314 -4.45 -7.95 9.34
C GLU A 314 -5.40 -8.34 8.19
N ILE A 315 -6.70 -8.45 8.48
CA ILE A 315 -7.76 -8.34 7.47
C ILE A 315 -8.17 -6.88 7.43
N ARG A 316 -8.05 -6.23 6.27
CA ARG A 316 -8.34 -4.80 6.11
C ARG A 316 -9.39 -4.59 5.04
N SER A 317 -10.16 -3.52 5.17
CA SER A 317 -11.05 -3.03 4.13
C SER A 317 -10.49 -1.76 3.49
N LEU A 318 -10.85 -1.52 2.24
CA LEU A 318 -10.59 -0.30 1.49
C LEU A 318 -11.87 0.08 0.76
N ALA A 319 -12.32 1.32 0.87
CA ALA A 319 -13.43 1.78 0.05
C ALA A 319 -13.00 1.82 -1.43
N ILE A 320 -13.87 1.48 -2.37
CA ILE A 320 -13.53 1.49 -3.80
C ILE A 320 -13.11 2.88 -4.34
N ASP A 321 -13.35 3.96 -3.59
CA ASP A 321 -12.86 5.31 -3.89
C ASP A 321 -11.43 5.60 -3.39
N GLY A 322 -10.75 4.59 -2.84
CA GLY A 322 -9.37 4.65 -2.37
C GLY A 322 -9.19 5.23 -0.98
N ARG A 323 -10.27 5.54 -0.25
CA ARG A 323 -10.18 5.90 1.17
C ARG A 323 -9.86 4.67 2.02
N GLU A 324 -8.94 4.83 2.98
CA GLU A 324 -8.62 3.76 3.93
C GLU A 324 -9.90 3.30 4.65
N GLY A 325 -10.14 1.99 4.63
CA GLY A 325 -11.23 1.37 5.37
C GLY A 325 -10.80 0.92 6.76
N LYS A 326 -11.67 0.16 7.42
CA LYS A 326 -11.46 -0.41 8.76
C LYS A 326 -10.52 -1.63 8.69
N THR A 327 -9.70 -1.78 9.73
CA THR A 327 -9.08 -3.08 10.04
C THR A 327 -10.12 -3.95 10.74
N LEU A 328 -10.41 -5.11 10.17
CA LEU A 328 -11.45 -6.04 10.61
C LEU A 328 -10.89 -7.08 11.59
N VAL A 329 -9.70 -7.61 11.33
CA VAL A 329 -9.03 -8.58 12.20
C VAL A 329 -7.55 -8.22 12.28
N THR A 330 -6.94 -8.37 13.46
CA THR A 330 -5.53 -8.08 13.72
C THR A 330 -4.82 -9.28 14.33
N GLY A 331 -3.48 -9.31 14.28
CA GLY A 331 -2.68 -10.31 15.00
C GLY A 331 -2.61 -11.67 14.28
N LEU A 332 -2.86 -11.68 12.97
CA LEU A 332 -2.75 -12.88 12.15
C LEU A 332 -1.28 -13.25 11.98
N THR A 333 -0.90 -14.43 12.47
CA THR A 333 0.51 -14.90 12.45
C THR A 333 0.70 -16.20 11.67
N SER A 334 -0.39 -16.84 11.23
CA SER A 334 -0.38 -18.16 10.60
C SER A 334 -0.44 -18.14 9.07
N ARG A 335 0.10 -17.06 8.48
CA ARG A 335 0.19 -16.82 7.03
C ARG A 335 -1.16 -17.01 6.31
N PRO A 336 -2.11 -16.09 6.50
CA PRO A 336 -3.42 -16.21 5.88
C PRO A 336 -3.34 -16.01 4.35
N ASP A 337 -4.24 -16.67 3.61
CA ASP A 337 -4.20 -16.66 2.14
C ASP A 337 -5.53 -16.28 1.50
N GLY A 338 -6.60 -17.05 1.67
CA GLY A 338 -7.93 -16.74 1.15
C GLY A 338 -8.82 -16.08 2.21
N VAL A 339 -9.68 -15.15 1.81
CA VAL A 339 -10.67 -14.48 2.69
C VAL A 339 -12.02 -14.38 1.98
N GLN A 340 -13.09 -14.65 2.72
CA GLN A 340 -14.47 -14.48 2.26
C GLN A 340 -15.33 -13.92 3.38
N ILE A 341 -16.41 -13.25 2.99
CA ILE A 341 -17.32 -12.60 3.91
C ILE A 341 -18.75 -12.98 3.55
N ASP A 342 -19.52 -13.41 4.55
CA ASP A 342 -20.94 -13.67 4.38
C ASP A 342 -21.75 -12.40 4.71
N GLU A 343 -22.23 -11.72 3.67
CA GLU A 343 -22.96 -10.45 3.81
C GLU A 343 -24.45 -10.62 4.16
N ARG A 344 -24.93 -11.86 4.28
CA ARG A 344 -26.36 -12.11 4.50
C ARG A 344 -26.78 -11.65 5.91
N PRO A 345 -27.92 -10.97 6.06
CA PRO A 345 -28.41 -10.52 7.37
C PRO A 345 -28.46 -11.66 8.41
N GLY A 346 -27.86 -11.45 9.58
CA GLY A 346 -27.81 -12.44 10.66
C GLY A 346 -26.81 -13.58 10.46
N LYS A 347 -26.03 -13.57 9.36
CA LYS A 347 -24.97 -14.55 9.05
C LYS A 347 -23.56 -13.93 8.96
N GLY A 348 -23.44 -12.64 9.30
CA GLY A 348 -22.24 -11.80 9.18
C GLY A 348 -20.98 -12.36 9.85
N HIS A 349 -20.22 -13.13 9.10
CA HIS A 349 -18.92 -13.68 9.52
C HIS A 349 -17.86 -13.43 8.46
N ILE A 350 -16.62 -13.32 8.93
CA ILE A 350 -15.42 -13.32 8.10
C ILE A 350 -14.82 -14.72 8.19
N TYR A 351 -14.47 -15.30 7.06
CA TYR A 351 -13.82 -16.60 6.95
C TYR A 351 -12.47 -16.43 6.27
N TRP A 352 -11.44 -17.08 6.77
CA TRP A 352 -10.14 -17.07 6.11
C TRP A 352 -9.38 -18.38 6.30
N THR A 353 -8.52 -18.67 5.33
CA THR A 353 -7.60 -19.82 5.37
C THR A 353 -6.26 -19.39 5.95
N ASN A 354 -5.63 -20.30 6.69
CA ASN A 354 -4.31 -20.12 7.29
C ASN A 354 -3.39 -21.23 6.80
N MET A 355 -2.30 -20.87 6.13
CA MET A 355 -1.39 -21.83 5.49
C MET A 355 -0.54 -22.64 6.48
N GLY A 356 -0.39 -22.17 7.72
CA GLY A 356 0.50 -22.81 8.68
C GLY A 356 1.97 -22.74 8.25
N THR A 357 2.70 -23.84 8.42
CA THR A 357 4.16 -23.91 8.20
C THR A 357 4.57 -24.68 6.94
N ASN A 358 3.64 -24.91 6.01
CA ASN A 358 3.72 -25.87 4.89
C ASN A 358 3.73 -27.35 5.35
N ALA A 359 3.63 -27.61 6.65
CA ALA A 359 3.30 -28.92 7.19
C ALA A 359 1.79 -29.16 7.08
N ASN A 360 1.33 -30.36 7.45
CA ASN A 360 -0.12 -30.63 7.53
C ASN A 360 -0.70 -29.99 8.80
N ASP A 361 -0.63 -28.67 8.89
CA ASP A 361 -0.99 -27.85 10.04
C ASP A 361 -1.84 -26.63 9.68
N GLY A 362 -2.24 -26.50 8.41
CA GLY A 362 -3.17 -25.48 7.95
C GLY A 362 -4.57 -25.63 8.53
N PHE A 363 -5.29 -24.51 8.63
CA PHE A 363 -6.60 -24.45 9.29
C PHE A 363 -7.46 -23.31 8.72
N LEU A 364 -8.77 -23.37 8.96
CA LEU A 364 -9.69 -22.28 8.63
C LEU A 364 -10.20 -21.61 9.91
N SER A 365 -10.24 -20.29 9.88
CA SER A 365 -10.79 -19.48 10.96
C SER A 365 -12.06 -18.78 10.52
N ARG A 366 -12.88 -18.45 11.52
CA ARG A 366 -14.07 -17.63 11.41
C ARG A 366 -14.10 -16.63 12.55
N ALA A 367 -14.39 -15.37 12.23
CA ALA A 367 -14.75 -14.35 13.22
C ALA A 367 -16.12 -13.78 12.89
N ASN A 368 -16.74 -13.13 13.86
CA ASN A 368 -17.81 -12.20 13.56
C ASN A 368 -17.28 -11.10 12.65
N ILE A 369 -18.19 -10.44 11.96
CA ILE A 369 -17.84 -9.34 11.05
C ILE A 369 -17.03 -8.22 11.73
N ASP A 370 -17.30 -7.93 13.00
CA ASP A 370 -16.59 -6.94 13.83
C ASP A 370 -15.19 -7.41 14.30
N GLY A 371 -14.76 -8.59 13.85
CA GLY A 371 -13.50 -9.22 14.23
C GLY A 371 -13.52 -9.96 15.55
N SER A 372 -14.63 -9.93 16.29
CA SER A 372 -14.75 -10.66 17.55
C SER A 372 -14.98 -12.16 17.34
N HIS A 373 -14.80 -12.95 18.40
CA HIS A 373 -15.08 -14.39 18.41
C HIS A 373 -14.31 -15.19 17.34
N ASP A 374 -13.05 -14.84 17.08
CA ASP A 374 -12.15 -15.64 16.24
C ASP A 374 -12.09 -17.09 16.76
N THR A 375 -12.51 -18.01 15.91
CA THR A 375 -12.64 -19.43 16.19
C THR A 375 -12.13 -20.24 15.01
N THR A 376 -11.33 -21.26 15.30
CA THR A 376 -10.96 -22.28 14.31
C THR A 376 -12.15 -23.18 13.98
N ILE A 377 -12.58 -23.21 12.72
CA ILE A 377 -13.71 -24.04 12.25
C ILE A 377 -13.24 -25.31 11.53
N VAL A 378 -12.05 -25.30 10.93
CA VAL A 378 -11.39 -26.51 10.42
C VAL A 378 -10.04 -26.62 11.11
N PRO A 379 -9.79 -27.64 11.95
CA PRO A 379 -8.60 -27.68 12.80
C PRO A 379 -7.33 -28.03 12.01
N PRO A 380 -6.14 -27.67 12.55
CA PRO A 380 -4.85 -28.09 12.01
C PRO A 380 -4.80 -29.60 11.73
N GLY A 381 -4.32 -29.95 10.53
CA GLY A 381 -4.19 -31.33 10.07
C GLY A 381 -5.42 -31.92 9.38
N ALA A 382 -6.56 -31.24 9.40
CA ALA A 382 -7.73 -31.58 8.57
C ALA A 382 -7.59 -31.09 7.12
N THR A 383 -6.75 -30.08 6.90
CA THR A 383 -6.29 -29.56 5.61
C THR A 383 -4.79 -29.25 5.74
N HIS A 384 -4.03 -29.38 4.66
CA HIS A 384 -2.57 -29.25 4.73
C HIS A 384 -2.13 -27.80 4.62
N THR A 385 -2.30 -27.18 3.46
CA THR A 385 -2.01 -25.77 3.22
C THR A 385 -3.18 -25.14 2.47
N PRO A 386 -4.25 -24.72 3.18
CA PRO A 386 -5.42 -24.17 2.53
C PRO A 386 -5.11 -22.82 1.87
N LYS A 387 -5.68 -22.60 0.69
CA LYS A 387 -5.44 -21.48 -0.22
C LYS A 387 -6.71 -20.66 -0.48
N GLN A 388 -7.03 -20.33 -1.73
CA GLN A 388 -8.21 -19.55 -2.05
C GLN A 388 -9.45 -20.23 -1.46
N LEU A 389 -10.30 -19.39 -0.86
CA LEU A 389 -11.55 -19.76 -0.19
C LEU A 389 -12.70 -19.16 -0.99
N VAL A 390 -13.78 -19.93 -1.16
CA VAL A 390 -15.03 -19.48 -1.79
C VAL A 390 -16.19 -19.81 -0.86
N LEU A 391 -17.12 -18.86 -0.72
CA LEU A 391 -18.36 -19.00 0.03
C LEU A 391 -19.53 -19.21 -0.95
N ASP A 392 -20.20 -20.36 -0.86
CA ASP A 392 -21.49 -20.57 -1.51
C ASP A 392 -22.62 -20.25 -0.52
N THR A 393 -23.16 -19.05 -0.65
CA THR A 393 -24.26 -18.56 0.20
C THR A 393 -25.59 -19.28 -0.06
N SER A 394 -25.76 -19.91 -1.23
CA SER A 394 -26.99 -20.66 -1.56
C SER A 394 -27.04 -22.02 -0.87
N ARG A 395 -25.87 -22.64 -0.68
CA ARG A 395 -25.70 -23.95 -0.03
C ARG A 395 -25.23 -23.85 1.43
N GLU A 396 -24.86 -22.66 1.89
CA GLU A 396 -24.23 -22.42 3.19
C GLU A 396 -22.97 -23.27 3.37
N GLN A 397 -22.10 -23.27 2.36
CA GLN A 397 -20.87 -24.06 2.36
C GLN A 397 -19.65 -23.21 2.01
N LEU A 398 -18.53 -23.53 2.66
CA LEU A 398 -17.21 -23.04 2.32
C LEU A 398 -16.48 -24.06 1.48
N TYR A 399 -15.73 -23.60 0.49
CA TYR A 399 -14.91 -24.44 -0.38
C TYR A 399 -13.51 -23.84 -0.49
N TRP A 400 -12.48 -24.69 -0.46
CA TRP A 400 -11.10 -24.21 -0.60
C TRP A 400 -10.23 -25.23 -1.32
N CYS A 401 -9.15 -24.70 -1.90
CA CYS A 401 -8.04 -25.50 -2.40
C CYS A 401 -7.02 -25.76 -1.29
N ASP A 402 -6.41 -26.94 -1.31
CA ASP A 402 -5.29 -27.34 -0.44
C ASP A 402 -4.04 -27.56 -1.32
N ARG A 403 -3.04 -26.69 -1.16
CA ARG A 403 -1.87 -26.63 -2.05
C ARG A 403 -1.03 -27.88 -1.94
N GLU A 404 -0.29 -28.06 -0.85
CA GLU A 404 0.55 -29.24 -0.64
C GLU A 404 -0.27 -30.51 -0.44
N GLY A 405 -1.50 -30.41 0.09
CA GLY A 405 -2.38 -31.57 0.21
C GLY A 405 -2.91 -32.08 -1.12
N GLY A 406 -2.94 -31.24 -2.16
CA GLY A 406 -3.46 -31.58 -3.49
C GLY A 406 -4.94 -31.94 -3.45
N LYS A 407 -5.75 -31.11 -2.76
CA LYS A 407 -7.18 -31.39 -2.57
C LYS A 407 -8.05 -30.17 -2.87
N ILE A 408 -9.32 -30.44 -3.11
CA ILE A 408 -10.39 -29.47 -2.97
C ILE A 408 -11.31 -30.00 -1.89
N GLN A 409 -11.60 -29.17 -0.90
CA GLN A 409 -12.42 -29.55 0.25
C GLN A 409 -13.58 -28.57 0.41
N ARG A 410 -14.63 -29.03 1.08
CA ARG A 410 -15.74 -28.20 1.53
C ARG A 410 -16.20 -28.55 2.93
N CYS A 411 -16.85 -27.62 3.60
CA CYS A 411 -17.57 -27.85 4.86
C CYS A 411 -18.78 -26.91 4.95
N ALA A 412 -19.64 -27.15 5.94
CA ALA A 412 -20.65 -26.17 6.34
C ALA A 412 -19.98 -24.93 6.98
N LEU A 413 -20.72 -23.83 7.10
CA LEU A 413 -20.21 -22.55 7.64
C LEU A 413 -19.69 -22.61 9.10
N ASP A 414 -19.99 -23.67 9.84
CA ASP A 414 -19.48 -23.93 11.19
C ASP A 414 -18.32 -24.92 11.23
N GLY A 415 -17.84 -25.39 10.06
CA GLY A 415 -16.77 -26.38 9.93
C GLY A 415 -17.24 -27.84 9.93
N SER A 416 -18.52 -28.10 10.20
CA SER A 416 -19.07 -29.45 10.18
C SER A 416 -19.19 -30.00 8.75
N ALA A 417 -19.46 -31.31 8.63
CA ALA A 417 -19.62 -32.00 7.34
C ALA A 417 -18.45 -31.80 6.37
N LEU A 418 -17.22 -31.76 6.90
CA LEU A 418 -15.99 -31.69 6.11
C LEU A 418 -15.94 -32.83 5.08
N GLN A 419 -15.78 -32.48 3.81
CA GLN A 419 -15.74 -33.40 2.69
C GLN A 419 -14.63 -33.05 1.72
N THR A 420 -13.89 -34.06 1.25
CA THR A 420 -12.93 -33.93 0.13
C THR A 420 -13.66 -34.19 -1.20
N LEU A 421 -13.60 -33.22 -2.11
CA LEU A 421 -14.28 -33.26 -3.41
C LEU A 421 -13.37 -33.72 -4.56
N TYR A 422 -12.06 -33.55 -4.40
CA TYR A 422 -11.06 -33.89 -5.40
C TYR A 422 -9.71 -34.14 -4.73
N VAL A 423 -8.93 -35.08 -5.28
CA VAL A 423 -7.55 -35.38 -4.85
C VAL A 423 -6.65 -35.53 -6.07
N SER A 424 -5.55 -34.79 -6.10
CA SER A 424 -4.49 -34.88 -7.12
C SER A 424 -3.20 -35.52 -6.60
N ALA A 425 -3.03 -35.61 -5.27
CA ALA A 425 -1.86 -36.18 -4.63
C ALA A 425 -2.24 -37.14 -3.50
N SER A 426 -1.62 -38.32 -3.48
CA SER A 426 -1.84 -39.33 -2.43
C SER A 426 -0.54 -39.98 -1.95
N THR A 427 0.59 -39.59 -2.53
CA THR A 427 1.93 -40.10 -2.19
C THR A 427 2.88 -38.94 -1.93
N PRO A 428 3.93 -39.13 -1.11
CA PRO A 428 4.90 -38.06 -0.84
C PRO A 428 5.52 -37.45 -2.11
N ALA A 429 5.77 -38.27 -3.14
CA ALA A 429 6.29 -37.80 -4.42
C ALA A 429 5.29 -36.90 -5.18
N GLN A 430 4.00 -37.25 -5.15
CA GLN A 430 2.95 -36.40 -5.73
C GLN A 430 2.77 -35.11 -4.93
N HIS A 431 2.78 -35.17 -3.60
CA HIS A 431 2.69 -33.99 -2.74
C HIS A 431 3.86 -33.02 -2.95
N ALA A 432 5.03 -33.50 -3.36
CA ALA A 432 6.18 -32.66 -3.72
C ALA A 432 6.09 -32.09 -5.15
N ASP A 433 5.25 -32.66 -6.02
CA ASP A 433 5.08 -32.21 -7.40
C ASP A 433 4.09 -31.04 -7.48
N GLN A 434 4.61 -29.83 -7.73
CA GLN A 434 3.80 -28.60 -7.79
C GLN A 434 2.71 -28.63 -8.86
N ARG A 435 2.79 -29.54 -9.85
CA ARG A 435 1.73 -29.75 -10.84
C ARG A 435 0.47 -30.33 -10.24
N THR A 436 0.55 -30.93 -9.05
CA THR A 436 -0.62 -31.45 -8.32
C THR A 436 -1.27 -30.39 -7.41
N TRP A 437 -0.56 -29.30 -7.12
CA TRP A 437 -0.97 -28.34 -6.10
C TRP A 437 -2.16 -27.51 -6.54
N CYS A 438 -3.26 -27.62 -5.81
CA CYS A 438 -4.48 -26.85 -6.05
C CYS A 438 -4.38 -25.49 -5.35
N VAL A 439 -4.69 -24.39 -6.04
CA VAL A 439 -4.52 -23.03 -5.45
C VAL A 439 -5.78 -22.18 -5.57
N GLY A 440 -6.20 -21.90 -6.81
CA GLY A 440 -7.37 -21.07 -7.08
C GLY A 440 -8.64 -21.91 -7.21
N LEU A 441 -9.78 -21.33 -6.89
CA LEU A 441 -11.08 -21.96 -6.87
C LEU A 441 -12.17 -20.96 -7.25
N ALA A 442 -13.10 -21.35 -8.11
CA ALA A 442 -14.32 -20.59 -8.39
C ALA A 442 -15.52 -21.54 -8.54
N LEU A 443 -16.73 -21.03 -8.31
CA LEU A 443 -17.97 -21.80 -8.41
C LEU A 443 -18.91 -21.18 -9.44
N ASP A 444 -19.63 -22.04 -10.15
CA ASP A 444 -20.84 -21.70 -10.88
C ASP A 444 -22.00 -22.52 -10.31
N PRO A 445 -22.68 -22.02 -9.26
CA PRO A 445 -23.77 -22.75 -8.63
C PRO A 445 -24.97 -22.97 -9.57
N ALA A 446 -25.20 -22.07 -10.53
CA ALA A 446 -26.34 -22.15 -11.45
C ALA A 446 -26.23 -23.36 -12.38
N ARG A 447 -25.01 -23.69 -12.83
CA ARG A 447 -24.74 -24.91 -13.62
C ARG A 447 -24.21 -26.07 -12.77
N GLY A 448 -24.02 -25.87 -11.47
CA GLY A 448 -23.48 -26.87 -10.56
C GLY A 448 -22.04 -27.27 -10.89
N LEU A 449 -21.21 -26.31 -11.32
CA LEU A 449 -19.82 -26.54 -11.69
C LEU A 449 -18.85 -25.89 -10.69
N LEU A 450 -17.72 -26.55 -10.44
CA LEU A 450 -16.55 -25.92 -9.79
C LEU A 450 -15.40 -25.83 -10.79
N TYR A 451 -14.54 -24.84 -10.59
CA TYR A 451 -13.32 -24.59 -11.34
C TYR A 451 -12.16 -24.48 -10.38
N TRP A 452 -10.99 -25.02 -10.73
CA TRP A 452 -9.80 -24.88 -9.90
C TRP A 452 -8.53 -24.82 -10.73
N THR A 453 -7.50 -24.19 -10.16
CA THR A 453 -6.15 -24.20 -10.75
C THR A 453 -5.33 -25.34 -10.16
N GLN A 454 -4.45 -25.93 -10.98
CA GLN A 454 -3.22 -26.51 -10.49
C GLN A 454 -2.07 -25.64 -10.97
N LYS A 455 -1.37 -24.99 -10.03
CA LYS A 455 -0.46 -23.89 -10.37
C LYS A 455 0.75 -24.33 -11.19
N GLY A 456 1.23 -25.56 -10.99
CA GLY A 456 2.48 -25.98 -11.61
C GLY A 456 3.72 -25.35 -10.96
N ASN A 457 4.91 -25.59 -11.54
CA ASN A 457 6.13 -24.96 -11.07
C ASN A 457 6.11 -23.48 -11.45
N SER A 458 6.75 -22.65 -10.62
CA SER A 458 6.70 -21.21 -10.83
C SER A 458 7.19 -20.79 -12.20
N LYS A 459 6.35 -20.02 -12.90
CA LYS A 459 6.59 -19.45 -14.24
C LYS A 459 7.02 -20.46 -15.31
N SER A 460 6.56 -21.71 -15.21
CA SER A 460 7.13 -22.82 -15.99
C SER A 460 6.22 -23.37 -17.10
N SER A 461 5.08 -22.72 -17.36
CA SER A 461 4.14 -23.12 -18.42
C SER A 461 3.65 -24.56 -18.28
N ASN A 462 3.48 -25.04 -17.05
CA ASN A 462 2.92 -26.36 -16.75
C ASN A 462 1.68 -26.29 -15.84
N GLY A 463 1.14 -25.08 -15.64
CA GLY A 463 -0.10 -24.82 -14.95
C GLY A 463 -1.32 -25.23 -15.77
N ARG A 464 -2.40 -25.53 -15.05
CA ARG A 464 -3.65 -26.04 -15.62
C ARG A 464 -4.86 -25.46 -14.89
N ILE A 465 -5.97 -25.34 -15.60
CA ILE A 465 -7.28 -25.02 -15.01
C ILE A 465 -8.24 -26.14 -15.39
N PHE A 466 -9.02 -26.58 -14.40
CA PHE A 466 -9.95 -27.69 -14.52
C PHE A 466 -11.37 -27.23 -14.23
N ARG A 467 -12.35 -28.05 -14.64
CA ARG A 467 -13.72 -27.98 -14.13
C ARG A 467 -14.31 -29.37 -13.90
N ALA A 468 -15.30 -29.45 -13.02
CA ALA A 468 -16.12 -30.64 -12.79
C ALA A 468 -17.44 -30.23 -12.13
N HIS A 469 -18.35 -31.18 -11.85
CA HIS A 469 -19.54 -30.89 -11.07
C HIS A 469 -19.19 -30.56 -9.60
N ILE A 470 -19.89 -29.61 -8.97
CA ILE A 470 -19.68 -29.28 -7.54
C ILE A 470 -19.86 -30.54 -6.69
N ASP A 471 -20.94 -31.27 -6.95
CA ASP A 471 -21.22 -32.54 -6.31
C ASP A 471 -20.65 -33.67 -7.17
N PRO A 472 -19.68 -34.46 -6.66
CA PRO A 472 -19.13 -35.58 -7.40
C PRO A 472 -20.23 -36.58 -7.80
N PRO A 473 -20.07 -37.28 -8.94
CA PRO A 473 -20.96 -38.38 -9.30
C PRO A 473 -21.08 -39.38 -8.14
N ALA A 474 -22.29 -39.92 -7.92
CA ALA A 474 -22.55 -40.81 -6.79
C ALA A 474 -21.56 -41.98 -6.75
N GLY A 475 -20.86 -42.14 -5.62
CA GLY A 475 -19.85 -43.20 -5.43
C GLY A 475 -18.51 -42.95 -6.12
N ALA A 476 -18.28 -41.79 -6.75
CA ALA A 476 -17.00 -41.46 -7.34
C ALA A 476 -15.91 -41.31 -6.26
N ASP A 477 -14.75 -41.91 -6.52
CA ASP A 477 -13.53 -41.68 -5.76
C ASP A 477 -13.02 -40.25 -6.07
N PRO A 478 -12.81 -39.38 -5.06
CA PRO A 478 -12.25 -38.05 -5.25
C PRO A 478 -10.92 -38.01 -6.02
N ALA A 479 -10.13 -39.08 -5.98
CA ALA A 479 -8.88 -39.19 -6.73
C ALA A 479 -9.05 -39.60 -8.21
N ARG A 480 -10.26 -40.06 -8.60
CA ARG A 480 -10.55 -40.66 -9.92
C ARG A 480 -11.92 -40.27 -10.42
N ARG A 481 -12.24 -38.98 -10.30
CA ARG A 481 -13.51 -38.43 -10.76
C ARG A 481 -13.61 -38.50 -12.30
N PRO A 482 -14.62 -39.18 -12.86
CA PRO A 482 -14.76 -39.34 -14.32
C PRO A 482 -15.23 -38.06 -15.01
N ASP A 483 -15.72 -37.08 -14.24
CA ASP A 483 -16.29 -35.84 -14.73
C ASP A 483 -15.32 -34.65 -14.66
N VAL A 484 -14.03 -34.91 -14.45
CA VAL A 484 -12.99 -33.87 -14.47
C VAL A 484 -12.58 -33.57 -15.91
N GLU A 485 -12.69 -32.30 -16.29
CA GLU A 485 -12.23 -31.77 -17.56
C GLU A 485 -11.04 -30.83 -17.33
N VAL A 486 -9.99 -30.98 -18.14
CA VAL A 486 -8.91 -30.00 -18.24
C VAL A 486 -9.34 -28.93 -19.24
N LEU A 487 -9.64 -27.72 -18.77
CA LEU A 487 -10.07 -26.62 -19.62
C LEU A 487 -8.89 -25.93 -20.30
N PHE A 488 -7.82 -25.74 -19.52
CA PHE A 488 -6.61 -25.07 -19.96
C PHE A 488 -5.38 -25.83 -19.49
N GLU A 489 -4.36 -25.89 -20.34
CA GLU A 489 -3.06 -26.46 -20.00
C GLU A 489 -1.91 -25.64 -20.58
N GLY A 490 -0.72 -25.81 -20.03
CA GLY A 490 0.45 -25.06 -20.47
C GLY A 490 0.46 -23.61 -19.99
N LEU A 491 -0.36 -23.27 -19.00
CA LEU A 491 -0.43 -21.92 -18.42
C LEU A 491 0.83 -21.63 -17.59
N PRO A 492 1.32 -20.38 -17.53
CA PRO A 492 2.55 -20.01 -16.82
C PRO A 492 2.56 -20.46 -15.35
N GLU A 493 1.60 -19.97 -14.56
CA GLU A 493 1.37 -20.32 -13.15
C GLU A 493 0.02 -19.71 -12.70
N PRO A 494 -1.12 -20.37 -12.98
CA PRO A 494 -2.43 -19.84 -12.67
C PRO A 494 -2.68 -19.90 -11.16
N ILE A 495 -2.96 -18.76 -10.54
CA ILE A 495 -3.04 -18.63 -9.08
C ILE A 495 -4.49 -18.61 -8.60
N ASP A 496 -5.21 -17.52 -8.85
CA ASP A 496 -6.53 -17.26 -8.24
C ASP A 496 -7.61 -17.25 -9.34
N LEU A 497 -8.84 -17.62 -8.99
CA LEU A 497 -9.95 -17.72 -9.94
C LEU A 497 -11.17 -16.93 -9.47
N GLU A 498 -11.90 -16.35 -10.41
CA GLU A 498 -13.28 -15.92 -10.19
C GLU A 498 -14.17 -16.30 -11.35
N PHE A 499 -15.45 -16.56 -11.05
CA PHE A 499 -16.46 -16.83 -12.06
C PHE A 499 -17.53 -15.75 -12.05
N HIS A 500 -17.81 -15.17 -13.22
CA HIS A 500 -18.88 -14.21 -13.37
C HIS A 500 -19.48 -14.26 -14.79
N ASP A 501 -20.81 -14.45 -14.86
CA ASP A 501 -21.61 -14.35 -16.09
C ASP A 501 -21.08 -15.20 -17.27
N GLY A 502 -20.75 -16.45 -16.99
CA GLY A 502 -20.23 -17.38 -18.01
C GLY A 502 -18.75 -17.22 -18.34
N TYR A 503 -18.08 -16.22 -17.76
CA TYR A 503 -16.64 -16.00 -17.89
C TYR A 503 -15.89 -16.47 -16.64
N LEU A 504 -14.76 -17.12 -16.87
CA LEU A 504 -13.76 -17.39 -15.86
C LEU A 504 -12.65 -16.33 -15.97
N TYR A 505 -12.31 -15.72 -14.84
CA TYR A 505 -11.20 -14.78 -14.67
C TYR A 505 -10.11 -15.45 -13.86
N TRP A 506 -8.85 -15.20 -14.21
CA TRP A 506 -7.73 -15.71 -13.42
C TRP A 506 -6.49 -14.85 -13.48
N THR A 507 -5.71 -14.91 -12.41
CA THR A 507 -4.36 -14.36 -12.35
C THR A 507 -3.32 -15.40 -12.76
N ASP A 508 -2.35 -15.01 -13.57
CA ASP A 508 -1.22 -15.86 -13.97
C ASP A 508 0.09 -15.17 -13.59
N ARG A 509 1.03 -15.93 -13.01
CA ARG A 509 2.42 -15.48 -12.79
C ARG A 509 3.33 -16.05 -13.86
N GLY A 510 3.94 -15.19 -14.64
CA GLY A 510 4.69 -15.63 -15.81
C GLY A 510 5.78 -14.65 -16.21
N ASP A 511 6.74 -15.18 -16.96
CA ASP A 511 7.69 -14.38 -17.71
C ASP A 511 7.08 -13.97 -19.06
N PRO A 512 7.70 -13.01 -19.76
CA PRO A 512 7.35 -12.71 -21.15
C PRO A 512 7.32 -14.00 -22.01
N PRO A 513 6.37 -14.13 -22.97
CA PRO A 513 5.58 -13.04 -23.52
C PRO A 513 4.34 -12.67 -22.69
N PHE A 514 3.72 -13.60 -21.95
CA PHE A 514 2.43 -13.35 -21.29
C PHE A 514 2.56 -12.55 -19.99
N GLY A 515 3.71 -12.66 -19.30
CA GLY A 515 3.99 -11.89 -18.09
C GLY A 515 3.01 -12.18 -16.95
N ASN A 516 3.08 -11.35 -15.90
CA ASN A 516 2.09 -11.34 -14.84
C ASN A 516 0.80 -10.65 -15.33
N SER A 517 -0.30 -11.39 -15.32
CA SER A 517 -1.49 -11.03 -16.11
C SER A 517 -2.81 -11.32 -15.40
N LEU A 518 -3.82 -10.55 -15.78
CA LEU A 518 -5.23 -10.88 -15.59
C LEU A 518 -5.75 -11.44 -16.90
N ASN A 519 -6.38 -12.60 -16.82
CA ASN A 519 -6.88 -13.35 -17.96
C ASN A 519 -8.38 -13.57 -17.83
N ARG A 520 -9.03 -13.79 -18.97
CA ARG A 520 -10.46 -14.07 -19.04
C ARG A 520 -10.79 -15.02 -20.19
N ALA A 521 -11.71 -15.94 -19.95
CA ALA A 521 -12.22 -16.82 -20.99
C ALA A 521 -13.70 -17.15 -20.80
N ASP A 522 -14.41 -17.26 -21.92
CA ASP A 522 -15.75 -17.85 -21.94
C ASP A 522 -15.66 -19.35 -21.60
N VAL A 523 -16.46 -19.76 -20.62
CA VAL A 523 -16.62 -21.15 -20.14
C VAL A 523 -18.10 -21.57 -20.12
N SER A 524 -18.94 -20.92 -20.93
CA SER A 524 -20.37 -21.21 -21.08
C SER A 524 -20.65 -22.58 -21.70
N ALA A 525 -19.71 -23.11 -22.49
CA ALA A 525 -19.81 -24.44 -23.08
C ALA A 525 -20.09 -25.53 -22.02
N PRO A 526 -20.88 -26.58 -22.32
CA PRO A 526 -21.15 -27.67 -21.39
C PRO A 526 -19.89 -28.43 -20.96
N LEU A 527 -19.93 -29.03 -19.77
CA LEU A 527 -18.89 -29.95 -19.28
C LEU A 527 -18.70 -31.11 -20.26
N THR A 528 -17.47 -31.31 -20.72
CA THR A 528 -17.10 -32.30 -21.74
C THR A 528 -15.78 -32.98 -21.34
N PRO A 529 -15.80 -33.95 -20.41
CA PRO A 529 -14.58 -34.64 -19.99
C PRO A 529 -13.86 -35.27 -21.19
N GLY A 530 -12.54 -35.04 -21.28
CA GLY A 530 -11.70 -35.54 -22.39
C GLY A 530 -11.65 -34.63 -23.63
N SER A 531 -12.29 -33.46 -23.61
CA SER A 531 -12.03 -32.43 -24.63
C SER A 531 -10.57 -31.99 -24.61
N THR A 532 -10.04 -31.61 -25.78
CA THR A 532 -8.68 -31.05 -25.88
C THR A 532 -8.61 -29.72 -25.11
N PRO A 533 -7.71 -29.57 -24.13
CA PRO A 533 -7.55 -28.32 -23.38
C PRO A 533 -7.04 -27.19 -24.27
N ARG A 534 -7.39 -25.96 -23.92
CA ARG A 534 -6.87 -24.75 -24.57
C ARG A 534 -5.49 -24.40 -24.00
N GLY A 535 -4.56 -23.98 -24.85
CA GLY A 535 -3.26 -23.45 -24.43
C GLY A 535 -3.31 -21.99 -24.00
N PRO A 536 -2.19 -21.43 -23.50
CA PRO A 536 -2.07 -19.99 -23.30
C PRO A 536 -2.20 -19.25 -24.64
N SER A 537 -2.87 -18.11 -24.63
CA SER A 537 -3.05 -17.27 -25.82
C SER A 537 -3.12 -15.80 -25.42
N ARG A 538 -2.64 -14.92 -26.31
CA ARG A 538 -2.76 -13.47 -26.14
C ARG A 538 -4.21 -13.00 -26.06
N GLU A 539 -5.13 -13.74 -26.67
CA GLU A 539 -6.57 -13.44 -26.62
C GLU A 539 -7.18 -13.65 -25.23
N LEU A 540 -6.53 -14.43 -24.37
CA LEU A 540 -6.97 -14.66 -23.00
C LEU A 540 -6.53 -13.54 -22.06
N VAL A 541 -5.43 -12.85 -22.38
CA VAL A 541 -4.84 -11.81 -21.54
C VAL A 541 -5.60 -10.50 -21.72
N ILE A 542 -6.29 -10.04 -20.67
CA ILE A 542 -7.09 -8.80 -20.71
C ILE A 542 -6.39 -7.63 -20.02
N ALA A 543 -5.46 -7.88 -19.10
CA ALA A 543 -4.58 -6.85 -18.55
C ALA A 543 -3.22 -7.42 -18.16
N GLU A 544 -2.17 -6.60 -18.23
CA GLU A 544 -0.78 -6.97 -17.96
C GLU A 544 -0.09 -5.93 -17.07
N ARG A 545 1.21 -6.09 -16.86
CA ARG A 545 2.07 -5.19 -16.08
C ARG A 545 1.60 -5.08 -14.63
N PHE A 546 1.23 -6.22 -14.08
CA PHE A 546 1.16 -6.38 -12.64
C PHE A 546 2.56 -6.75 -12.13
N HIS A 547 2.75 -6.65 -10.82
CA HIS A 547 3.88 -7.29 -10.19
C HIS A 547 3.58 -8.79 -10.05
N GLU A 548 3.73 -9.43 -8.88
CA GLU A 548 3.38 -10.84 -8.69
C GLU A 548 1.89 -11.00 -8.34
N THR A 549 1.03 -11.09 -9.35
CA THR A 549 -0.44 -11.19 -9.17
C THR A 549 -0.83 -12.34 -8.26
N ILE A 550 -1.77 -12.11 -7.37
CA ILE A 550 -2.27 -13.12 -6.43
C ILE A 550 -3.79 -13.13 -6.46
N GLY A 551 -4.45 -12.45 -5.52
CA GLY A 551 -5.91 -12.43 -5.41
C GLY A 551 -6.58 -11.63 -6.52
N LEU A 552 -7.76 -12.07 -6.94
CA LEU A 552 -8.70 -11.26 -7.70
C LEU A 552 -10.12 -11.37 -7.14
N THR A 553 -10.95 -10.37 -7.41
CA THR A 553 -12.38 -10.42 -7.10
C THR A 553 -13.17 -9.61 -8.13
N VAL A 554 -14.40 -10.02 -8.41
CA VAL A 554 -15.27 -9.40 -9.41
C VAL A 554 -16.41 -8.65 -8.73
N ASP A 555 -16.51 -7.36 -9.02
CA ASP A 555 -17.71 -6.58 -8.75
C ASP A 555 -18.66 -6.70 -9.95
N SER A 556 -19.68 -7.55 -9.77
CA SER A 556 -20.69 -7.80 -10.79
C SER A 556 -21.58 -6.59 -11.09
N ILE A 557 -21.83 -5.73 -10.09
CA ILE A 557 -22.76 -4.59 -10.20
C ILE A 557 -22.05 -3.41 -10.85
N GLY A 558 -20.88 -3.03 -10.33
CA GLY A 558 -20.05 -1.96 -10.91
C GLY A 558 -19.27 -2.40 -12.15
N ARG A 559 -19.33 -3.68 -12.51
CA ARG A 559 -18.68 -4.29 -13.68
C ARG A 559 -17.17 -4.06 -13.69
N LYS A 560 -16.54 -4.38 -12.56
CA LYS A 560 -15.09 -4.21 -12.33
C LYS A 560 -14.42 -5.52 -11.92
N VAL A 561 -13.14 -5.61 -12.20
CA VAL A 561 -12.26 -6.65 -11.65
C VAL A 561 -11.19 -5.97 -10.82
N TYR A 562 -11.01 -6.44 -9.59
CA TYR A 562 -9.95 -6.01 -8.71
C TYR A 562 -8.88 -7.09 -8.66
N VAL A 563 -7.62 -6.69 -8.69
CA VAL A 563 -6.47 -7.59 -8.69
C VAL A 563 -5.44 -7.08 -7.70
N ALA A 564 -5.07 -7.93 -6.75
CA ALA A 564 -3.98 -7.70 -5.82
C ALA A 564 -2.69 -8.35 -6.32
N ASP A 565 -1.56 -7.81 -5.90
CA ASP A 565 -0.25 -8.45 -6.07
C ASP A 565 0.58 -8.44 -4.78
N LEU A 566 1.57 -9.33 -4.74
CA LEU A 566 2.43 -9.54 -3.57
C LEU A 566 3.36 -8.37 -3.26
N LEU A 567 3.44 -7.36 -4.14
CA LEU A 567 4.20 -6.13 -3.91
C LEU A 567 3.30 -5.00 -3.37
N GLY A 568 2.02 -5.29 -3.09
CA GLY A 568 1.15 -4.37 -2.38
C GLY A 568 0.38 -3.42 -3.26
N SER A 569 0.27 -3.72 -4.55
CA SER A 569 -0.64 -3.00 -5.41
C SER A 569 -2.02 -3.65 -5.40
N LEU A 570 -3.06 -2.81 -5.37
CA LEU A 570 -4.43 -3.21 -5.65
C LEU A 570 -4.88 -2.41 -6.87
N CYS A 571 -5.09 -3.11 -7.98
CA CYS A 571 -5.52 -2.53 -9.24
C CYS A 571 -6.99 -2.83 -9.51
N VAL A 572 -7.64 -1.94 -10.23
CA VAL A 572 -9.00 -2.13 -10.77
C VAL A 572 -8.98 -2.01 -12.28
N THR A 573 -9.77 -2.84 -12.96
CA THR A 573 -10.05 -2.77 -14.40
C THR A 573 -11.55 -2.87 -14.64
N ASN A 574 -12.00 -2.52 -15.85
CA ASN A 574 -13.29 -3.00 -16.35
C ASN A 574 -13.26 -4.53 -16.52
N LEU A 575 -14.42 -5.17 -16.69
CA LEU A 575 -14.52 -6.62 -16.96
C LEU A 575 -13.73 -7.08 -18.19
N ASP A 576 -13.45 -6.20 -19.14
CA ASP A 576 -12.63 -6.49 -20.33
C ASP A 576 -11.14 -6.14 -20.15
N GLY A 577 -10.72 -5.78 -18.94
CA GLY A 577 -9.35 -5.42 -18.61
C GLY A 577 -8.96 -3.98 -18.98
N SER A 578 -9.82 -3.24 -19.68
CA SER A 578 -9.59 -1.84 -19.99
C SER A 578 -9.63 -0.94 -18.75
N HIS A 579 -9.08 0.27 -18.87
CA HIS A 579 -9.05 1.27 -17.78
C HIS A 579 -8.40 0.76 -16.49
N LYS A 580 -7.26 0.06 -16.61
CA LYS A 580 -6.47 -0.36 -15.46
C LYS A 580 -5.96 0.85 -14.65
N VAL A 581 -6.37 0.95 -13.39
CA VAL A 581 -5.95 1.98 -12.44
C VAL A 581 -5.50 1.30 -11.15
N ALA A 582 -4.39 1.74 -10.56
CA ALA A 582 -4.02 1.29 -9.22
C ALA A 582 -4.73 2.17 -8.17
N ILE A 583 -5.47 1.52 -7.28
CA ILE A 583 -6.15 2.16 -6.14
C ILE A 583 -5.18 2.26 -4.96
N LEU A 584 -4.42 1.19 -4.73
CA LEU A 584 -3.26 1.18 -3.84
C LEU A 584 -2.02 0.81 -4.64
N ARG A 585 -0.89 1.44 -4.31
CA ARG A 585 0.43 1.16 -4.89
C ARG A 585 1.40 0.93 -3.76
N ASP A 586 2.10 -0.19 -3.80
CA ASP A 586 3.23 -0.52 -2.91
C ASP A 586 2.88 -0.35 -1.41
N ALA A 587 1.66 -0.74 -1.05
CA ALA A 587 1.04 -0.42 0.24
C ALA A 587 1.12 -1.57 1.28
N GLY A 588 1.71 -2.71 0.94
CA GLY A 588 1.85 -3.89 1.80
C GLY A 588 2.21 -5.14 1.00
N ASN A 589 1.93 -6.34 1.53
CA ASN A 589 1.85 -7.54 0.71
C ASN A 589 0.42 -8.06 0.86
N PHE A 590 -0.31 -8.09 -0.25
CA PHE A 590 -1.71 -8.49 -0.23
C PHE A 590 -1.83 -9.93 -0.73
N THR A 591 -2.70 -10.73 -0.10
CA THR A 591 -3.03 -12.07 -0.59
C THR A 591 -4.48 -12.11 -1.07
N GLY A 592 -5.35 -12.87 -0.41
CA GLY A 592 -6.73 -13.02 -0.77
C GLY A 592 -7.48 -11.71 -0.64
N ILE A 593 -8.36 -11.47 -1.61
CA ILE A 593 -9.23 -10.31 -1.65
C ILE A 593 -10.66 -10.74 -1.93
N THR A 594 -11.63 -9.97 -1.45
CA THR A 594 -13.04 -10.17 -1.74
C THR A 594 -13.74 -8.81 -1.82
N PHE A 595 -14.63 -8.68 -2.80
CA PHE A 595 -15.49 -7.51 -2.93
C PHE A 595 -16.71 -7.69 -2.04
N ILE A 596 -17.07 -6.64 -1.32
CA ILE A 596 -18.22 -6.59 -0.44
C ILE A 596 -19.10 -5.41 -0.82
N GLY A 597 -20.37 -5.72 -1.07
CA GLY A 597 -21.39 -4.76 -1.46
C GLY A 597 -22.00 -4.04 -0.26
N GLN A 598 -22.68 -2.93 -0.53
CA GLN A 598 -23.29 -2.00 0.44
C GLN A 598 -24.16 -2.59 1.58
N ASN A 599 -24.54 -3.87 1.55
CA ASN A 599 -25.50 -4.43 2.51
C ASN A 599 -24.92 -4.76 3.88
N MET A 600 -23.60 -4.80 4.01
CA MET A 600 -22.97 -5.45 5.14
C MET A 600 -22.66 -4.52 6.32
N PHE A 601 -22.24 -3.30 6.08
CA PHE A 601 -21.41 -2.58 7.04
C PHE A 601 -22.31 -1.73 7.99
N ARG A 602 -23.62 -1.72 7.70
CA ARG A 602 -24.75 -1.61 8.66
C ARG A 602 -24.74 -2.59 9.84
N LEU A 603 -24.04 -3.72 9.77
CA LEU A 603 -23.88 -4.70 10.87
C LEU A 603 -22.55 -4.50 11.64
N LEU A 604 -21.70 -3.58 11.20
CA LEU A 604 -20.42 -3.17 11.80
C LEU A 604 -20.54 -1.86 12.62
N GLU A 605 -21.76 -1.33 12.72
CA GLU A 605 -22.21 -0.26 13.62
C GLU A 605 -23.10 -0.85 14.71
#